data_AF-A0A7C9APK2-F1
#
_entry.id   AF-A0A7C9APK2-F1
#
_cell.length_a   1.000
_cell.length_b   1.000
_cell.length_c   1.000
_cell.angle_alpha   90.00
_cell.angle_beta   90.00
_cell.angle_gamma   90.00
#
_symmetry.space_group_name_H-M   'P 1'
#
loop_
_entity.id
_entity.type
_entity.pdbx_description
1 polymer ?
#
loop_
_entity_poly.entity_id
_entity_poly.type
_entity_poly.pdbx_seq_one_letter_code
_entity_poly.pdbx_strand_id
1 'polypeptide(L)'
;ELLGPFCDITDMFSGSEYPTANLYFENVWKIDMFLKEQSHSRDKVIRDMALNMRAKFDKYWSEYTLLFAFATILDPRCKKVFLKYCYKKLYDDEEKAIFKLSQVIAKLETLLKEYTMSIN
;
A
#
# COMPACT_ATOMS: atom_id res chain seq x y z
N GLU A 1 -18.99 -12.48 -0.61
CA GLU A 1 -17.66 -12.55 -1.25
C GLU A 1 -16.93 -11.21 -1.28
N LEU A 2 -17.53 -10.08 -1.69
CA LEU A 2 -16.83 -8.78 -1.76
C LEU A 2 -16.19 -8.31 -0.43
N LEU A 3 -16.88 -8.52 0.70
CA LEU A 3 -16.42 -8.03 2.01
C LEU A 3 -15.41 -8.96 2.70
N GLY A 4 -15.27 -10.21 2.25
CA GLY A 4 -14.40 -11.21 2.89
C GLY A 4 -12.95 -10.73 3.05
N PRO A 5 -12.29 -10.27 1.97
CA PRO A 5 -10.92 -9.77 2.05
C PRO A 5 -10.74 -8.60 3.02
N PHE A 6 -11.78 -7.78 3.23
CA PHE A 6 -11.73 -6.66 4.17
C PHE A 6 -11.80 -7.15 5.62
N CYS A 7 -12.64 -8.15 5.90
CA CYS A 7 -12.70 -8.78 7.21
C CYS A 7 -11.34 -9.40 7.56
N ASP A 8 -10.78 -10.23 6.67
CA ASP A 8 -9.51 -10.91 6.91
C ASP A 8 -8.36 -9.94 7.21
N ILE A 9 -8.29 -8.84 6.45
CA ILE A 9 -7.25 -7.82 6.62
C ILE A 9 -7.48 -7.00 7.89
N THR A 10 -8.73 -6.72 8.25
CA THR A 10 -9.06 -6.01 9.49
C THR A 10 -8.69 -6.85 10.71
N ASP A 11 -8.99 -8.14 10.69
CA ASP A 11 -8.64 -9.07 11.77
C ASP A 11 -7.13 -9.17 11.92
N MET A 12 -6.40 -9.26 10.81
CA MET A 12 -4.94 -9.25 10.83
C MET A 12 -4.37 -7.92 11.36
N PHE A 13 -4.91 -6.76 11.00
CA PHE A 13 -4.43 -5.48 11.55
C PHE A 13 -4.84 -5.25 13.01
N SER A 14 -5.85 -5.95 13.50
CA SER A 14 -6.29 -5.89 14.90
C SER A 14 -5.40 -6.73 15.83
N GLY A 15 -4.48 -7.52 15.29
CA GLY A 15 -3.49 -8.26 16.07
C GLY A 15 -2.51 -7.34 16.80
N SER A 16 -2.17 -7.69 18.05
CA SER A 16 -1.21 -6.94 18.88
C SER A 16 0.08 -7.71 19.17
N GLU A 17 0.15 -8.99 18.81
CA GLU A 17 1.27 -9.89 19.12
C GLU A 17 2.40 -9.84 18.08
N TYR A 18 2.24 -9.06 17.01
CA TYR A 18 3.23 -8.93 15.93
C TYR A 18 3.26 -7.51 15.34
N PRO A 19 4.38 -7.09 14.74
CA PRO A 19 4.44 -5.84 13.99
C PRO A 19 3.44 -5.88 12.82
N THR A 20 2.50 -4.94 12.79
CA THR A 20 1.47 -4.84 11.74
C THR A 20 1.86 -3.85 10.63
N ALA A 21 2.70 -2.85 10.95
CA ALA A 21 3.06 -1.76 10.04
C ALA A 21 3.73 -2.24 8.74
N ASN A 22 4.59 -3.25 8.82
CA ASN A 22 5.30 -3.83 7.66
C ASN A 22 4.39 -4.70 6.77
N LEU A 23 3.24 -5.15 7.28
CA LEU A 23 2.21 -5.87 6.53
C LEU A 23 1.20 -4.93 5.86
N TYR A 24 1.15 -3.67 6.31
CA TYR A 24 0.12 -2.73 5.90
C TYR A 24 0.10 -2.50 4.39
N PHE A 25 1.25 -2.14 3.82
CA PHE A 25 1.33 -1.77 2.40
C PHE A 25 0.86 -2.92 1.48
N GLU A 26 1.30 -4.15 1.75
CA GLU A 26 0.92 -5.31 0.94
C GLU A 26 -0.58 -5.56 0.98
N ASN A 27 -1.17 -5.58 2.18
CA ASN A 27 -2.58 -5.92 2.34
C ASN A 27 -3.51 -4.82 1.85
N VAL A 28 -3.14 -3.56 2.06
CA VAL A 28 -3.88 -2.43 1.52
C VAL A 28 -3.76 -2.37 0.00
N TRP A 29 -2.59 -2.69 -0.57
CA TRP A 29 -2.44 -2.85 -2.01
C TRP A 29 -3.31 -3.98 -2.58
N LYS A 30 -3.44 -5.13 -1.88
CA LYS A 30 -4.35 -6.22 -2.27
C LYS A 30 -5.82 -5.73 -2.32
N ILE A 31 -6.23 -4.91 -1.34
CA ILE A 31 -7.59 -4.32 -1.33
C ILE A 31 -7.81 -3.42 -2.55
N ASP A 32 -6.86 -2.53 -2.88
CA ASP A 32 -7.02 -1.65 -4.05
C ASP A 32 -7.12 -2.46 -5.35
N MET A 33 -6.27 -3.48 -5.51
CA MET A 33 -6.34 -4.36 -6.68
C MET A 33 -7.67 -5.11 -6.76
N PHE A 34 -8.14 -5.63 -5.63
CA PHE A 34 -9.43 -6.30 -5.55
C PHE A 34 -10.59 -5.35 -5.91
N LEU A 35 -10.63 -4.15 -5.34
CA LEU A 35 -11.65 -3.15 -5.66
C LEU A 35 -11.60 -2.71 -7.14
N LYS A 36 -10.40 -2.56 -7.71
CA LYS A 36 -10.20 -2.23 -9.12
C LYS A 36 -10.70 -3.35 -10.05
N GLU A 37 -10.55 -4.61 -9.66
CA GLU A 37 -11.12 -5.74 -10.42
C GLU A 37 -12.66 -5.74 -10.33
N GLN A 38 -13.19 -5.63 -9.11
CA GLN A 38 -14.63 -5.69 -8.86
C GLN A 38 -15.39 -4.47 -9.40
N SER A 39 -14.74 -3.33 -9.59
CA SER A 39 -15.31 -2.16 -10.28
C SER A 39 -15.59 -2.40 -11.77
N HIS A 40 -15.13 -3.52 -12.33
CA HIS A 40 -15.43 -3.95 -13.70
C HIS A 40 -16.35 -5.18 -13.72
N SER A 41 -16.92 -5.56 -12.57
CA SER A 41 -17.84 -6.69 -12.47
C SER A 41 -19.05 -6.51 -13.41
N ARG A 42 -19.52 -7.63 -13.97
CA ARG A 42 -20.76 -7.67 -14.78
C ARG A 42 -21.99 -7.44 -13.93
N ASP A 43 -21.95 -7.88 -12.66
CA ASP A 43 -22.99 -7.62 -11.68
C ASP A 43 -22.98 -6.14 -11.30
N LYS A 44 -24.09 -5.44 -11.59
CA LYS A 44 -24.23 -4.01 -11.33
C LYS A 44 -24.15 -3.69 -9.83
N VAL A 45 -24.72 -4.52 -8.97
CA VAL A 45 -24.73 -4.28 -7.51
C VAL A 45 -23.30 -4.40 -6.97
N ILE A 46 -22.57 -5.43 -7.38
CA ILE A 46 -21.16 -5.60 -6.98
C ILE A 46 -20.31 -4.45 -7.50
N ARG A 47 -20.48 -4.08 -8.78
CA ARG A 47 -19.73 -2.98 -9.40
C ARG A 47 -19.96 -1.65 -8.69
N ASP A 48 -21.23 -1.28 -8.46
CA ASP A 48 -21.59 -0.03 -7.81
C ASP A 48 -21.09 -0.02 -6.35
N MET A 49 -21.11 -1.16 -5.66
CA MET A 49 -20.54 -1.31 -4.32
C MET A 49 -19.03 -1.12 -4.32
N ALA A 50 -18.30 -1.78 -5.23
CA ALA A 50 -16.85 -1.67 -5.34
C ALA A 50 -16.40 -0.24 -5.65
N LEU A 51 -17.09 0.45 -6.57
CA LEU A 51 -16.82 1.86 -6.88
C LEU A 51 -16.98 2.77 -5.65
N ASN A 52 -18.06 2.58 -4.88
CA ASN A 52 -18.30 3.35 -3.66
C ASN A 52 -17.27 3.07 -2.57
N MET A 53 -16.86 1.80 -2.39
CA MET A 53 -15.82 1.43 -1.45
C MET A 53 -14.46 1.99 -1.85
N ARG A 54 -14.13 1.97 -3.15
CA ARG A 54 -12.89 2.53 -3.67
C ARG A 54 -12.79 4.03 -3.48
N ALA A 55 -13.87 4.77 -3.69
CA ALA A 55 -13.88 6.22 -3.42
C ALA A 55 -13.56 6.55 -1.95
N LYS A 56 -14.06 5.75 -1.00
CA LYS A 56 -13.72 5.90 0.43
C LYS A 56 -12.27 5.48 0.70
N PHE A 57 -11.81 4.43 0.05
CA PHE A 57 -10.44 3.94 0.18
C PHE A 57 -9.41 4.97 -0.30
N ASP A 58 -9.61 5.54 -1.49
CA ASP A 58 -8.70 6.51 -2.11
C ASP A 58 -8.50 7.76 -1.23
N LYS A 59 -9.56 8.18 -0.53
CA LYS A 59 -9.52 9.31 0.41
C LYS A 59 -8.45 9.12 1.49
N TYR A 60 -8.36 7.93 2.08
CA TYR A 60 -7.43 7.66 3.19
C TYR A 60 -6.06 7.15 2.71
N TRP A 61 -6.00 6.54 1.53
CA TRP A 61 -4.74 5.98 1.01
C TRP A 61 -3.68 7.06 0.74
N SER A 62 -4.08 8.20 0.16
CA SER A 62 -3.16 9.26 -0.26
C SER A 62 -2.32 9.86 0.88
N GLU A 63 -2.84 9.82 2.12
CA GLU A 63 -2.23 10.45 3.28
C GLU A 63 -1.10 9.60 3.90
N TYR A 64 -1.20 8.26 3.85
CA TYR A 64 -0.30 7.36 4.60
C TYR A 64 0.61 6.49 3.73
N THR A 65 0.50 6.60 2.40
CA THR A 65 1.25 5.75 1.44
C THR A 65 2.77 5.79 1.67
N LEU A 66 3.34 6.93 2.07
CA LEU A 66 4.79 7.09 2.22
C LEU A 66 5.33 6.33 3.45
N LEU A 67 4.65 6.44 4.61
CA LEU A 67 5.09 5.77 5.84
C LEU A 67 5.09 4.25 5.67
N PHE A 68 4.04 3.72 5.05
CA PHE A 68 3.94 2.28 4.78
C PHE A 68 4.92 1.82 3.70
N ALA A 69 5.27 2.68 2.74
CA ALA A 69 6.35 2.41 1.80
C ALA A 69 7.72 2.31 2.52
N PHE A 70 7.97 3.13 3.54
CA PHE A 70 9.17 2.99 4.39
C PHE A 70 9.16 1.70 5.19
N ALA A 71 8.08 1.41 5.92
CA ALA A 71 7.94 0.16 6.69
C ALA A 71 8.07 -1.08 5.78
N THR A 72 7.68 -0.93 4.52
CA THR A 72 7.91 -1.92 3.48
C THR A 72 9.41 -2.04 3.22
N ILE A 73 10.08 -0.99 2.74
CA ILE A 73 11.52 -1.03 2.41
C ILE A 73 12.41 -1.52 3.57
N LEU A 74 12.09 -1.14 4.81
CA LEU A 74 12.86 -1.47 6.00
C LEU A 74 12.71 -2.92 6.46
N ASP A 75 11.72 -3.65 5.96
CA ASP A 75 11.58 -5.07 6.25
C ASP A 75 12.63 -5.88 5.45
N PRO A 76 13.45 -6.72 6.11
CA PRO A 76 14.58 -7.42 5.49
C PRO A 76 14.20 -8.37 4.34
N ARG A 77 12.94 -8.78 4.22
CA ARG A 77 12.46 -9.83 3.31
C ARG A 77 12.27 -9.37 1.84
N CYS A 78 13.17 -8.51 1.35
CA CYS A 78 13.26 -8.05 -0.05
C CYS A 78 12.12 -7.14 -0.55
N LYS A 79 12.00 -5.92 0.00
CA LYS A 79 10.83 -5.07 -0.23
C LYS A 79 10.94 -3.92 -1.24
N LYS A 80 12.14 -3.59 -1.74
CA LYS A 80 12.29 -2.59 -2.84
C LYS A 80 11.71 -3.13 -4.16
N VAL A 81 12.00 -4.39 -4.48
CA VAL A 81 11.47 -5.06 -5.69
C VAL A 81 9.95 -5.20 -5.61
N PHE A 82 9.44 -5.59 -4.44
CA PHE A 82 8.00 -5.66 -4.18
C PHE A 82 7.32 -4.30 -4.33
N LEU A 83 7.87 -3.26 -3.70
CA LEU A 83 7.32 -1.91 -3.80
C LEU A 83 7.31 -1.38 -5.25
N LYS A 84 8.37 -1.65 -6.01
CA LYS A 84 8.42 -1.37 -7.46
C LYS A 84 7.28 -2.09 -8.20
N TYR A 85 7.09 -3.38 -7.94
CA TYR A 85 6.05 -4.19 -8.56
C TYR A 85 4.65 -3.62 -8.26
N CYS A 86 4.38 -3.25 -7.01
CA CYS A 86 3.11 -2.64 -6.61
C CYS A 86 2.86 -1.32 -7.34
N TYR A 87 3.86 -0.44 -7.43
CA TYR A 87 3.71 0.82 -8.18
C TYR A 87 3.52 0.59 -9.68
N LYS A 88 4.21 -0.40 -10.27
CA LYS A 88 4.02 -0.77 -11.68
C LYS A 88 2.59 -1.20 -11.93
N LYS A 89 2.03 -2.06 -11.07
CA LYS A 89 0.64 -2.51 -11.18
C LYS A 89 -0.39 -1.42 -10.92
N LEU A 90 -0.07 -0.46 -10.04
CA LEU A 90 -0.93 0.66 -9.72
C LEU A 90 -1.05 1.64 -10.89
N TYR A 91 0.10 2.06 -11.45
CA TYR A 91 0.16 3.07 -12.50
C TYR A 91 0.08 2.52 -13.92
N ASP A 92 0.27 1.20 -14.09
CA ASP A 92 0.45 0.53 -15.38
C ASP A 92 1.56 1.16 -16.22
N ASP A 93 2.62 1.61 -15.56
CA ASP A 93 3.67 2.45 -16.13
C ASP A 93 5.00 2.19 -15.38
N GLU A 94 5.98 1.65 -16.10
CA GLU A 94 7.28 1.25 -15.54
C GLU A 94 8.09 2.47 -15.09
N GLU A 95 8.10 3.55 -15.87
CA GLU A 95 8.88 4.75 -15.58
C GLU A 95 8.33 5.46 -14.34
N LYS A 96 7.00 5.60 -14.25
CA LYS A 96 6.36 6.15 -13.05
C LYS A 96 6.62 5.29 -11.81
N ALA A 97 6.65 3.97 -11.95
CA ALA A 97 6.95 3.07 -10.84
C ALA A 97 8.38 3.24 -10.32
N ILE A 98 9.36 3.32 -11.23
CA ILE A 98 10.76 3.59 -10.89
C ILE A 98 10.89 4.96 -10.22
N PHE A 99 10.27 5.98 -10.79
CA PHE A 99 10.29 7.34 -10.26
C PHE A 99 9.66 7.42 -8.86
N LYS A 100 8.54 6.73 -8.61
CA LYS A 100 7.95 6.70 -7.28
C LYS A 100 8.80 5.95 -6.27
N LEU A 101 9.40 4.84 -6.66
CA LEU A 101 10.35 4.14 -5.79
C LEU A 101 11.55 5.02 -5.43
N SER A 102 12.12 5.75 -6.39
CA SER A 102 13.27 6.64 -6.12
C SER A 102 12.89 7.79 -5.18
N GLN A 103 11.68 8.36 -5.32
CA GLN A 103 11.17 9.35 -4.37
C GLN A 103 11.05 8.81 -2.95
N VAL A 104 10.57 7.58 -2.77
CA VAL A 104 10.49 6.95 -1.45
C VAL A 104 11.90 6.73 -0.88
N ILE A 105 12.82 6.18 -1.66
CA ILE A 105 14.20 5.93 -1.19
C ILE A 105 14.88 7.24 -0.79
N ALA A 106 14.81 8.28 -1.62
CA ALA A 106 15.42 9.57 -1.33
C ALA A 106 14.88 10.19 -0.03
N LYS A 107 13.56 10.09 0.21
CA LYS A 107 12.98 10.59 1.47
C LYS A 107 13.44 9.78 2.68
N LEU A 108 13.56 8.46 2.55
CA LEU A 108 14.07 7.61 3.62
C LEU A 108 15.53 7.93 3.95
N GLU A 109 16.36 8.17 2.93
CA GLU A 109 17.75 8.58 3.09
C GLU A 109 17.89 9.95 3.77
N THR A 110 17.03 10.92 3.40
CA THR A 110 16.98 12.22 4.08
C THR A 110 16.65 12.06 5.57
N LEU A 111 15.62 11.27 5.91
CA LEU A 111 15.25 11.01 7.30
C LEU A 111 16.37 10.32 8.09
N LEU A 112 17.05 9.34 7.48
CA LEU A 112 18.17 8.65 8.11
C LEU A 112 19.34 9.62 8.39
N LYS A 113 19.61 10.53 7.45
CA LYS A 113 20.64 11.56 7.58
C LYS A 113 20.31 12.51 8.74
N GLU A 114 19.08 13.02 8.79
CA GLU A 114 18.60 13.90 9.88
C GLU A 114 18.70 13.22 11.24
N TYR A 115 18.27 11.95 11.33
CA TYR A 115 18.40 11.15 12.56
C TYR A 115 19.85 10.97 13.00
N THR A 116 20.77 10.73 12.06
CA THR A 116 22.19 10.57 12.38
C THR A 116 22.83 11.89 12.84
N MET A 117 22.41 13.02 12.26
CA MET A 117 22.89 14.35 12.64
C MET A 117 22.34 14.83 13.99
N SER A 118 21.21 14.30 14.47
CA SER A 118 20.65 14.67 15.78
C SER A 118 21.25 13.88 16.95
N ILE A 119 21.96 12.79 16.66
CA ILE A 119 22.62 11.92 17.66
C ILE A 119 24.09 12.31 17.88
N ASN A 120 24.69 13.03 16.93
CA ASN A 120 26.01 13.65 17.05
C ASN A 120 25.91 15.10 17.55
#